data_AF-B2IV93-F1
#
_entry.id   AF-B2IV93-F1
#
_cell.length_a   1.000
_cell.length_b   1.000
_cell.length_c   1.000
_cell.angle_alpha   90.00
_cell.angle_beta   90.00
_cell.angle_gamma   90.00
#
_symmetry.space_group_name_H-M   'P 1'
#
loop_
_entity.id
_entity.type
_entity.pdbx_description
1 polymer ?
#
loop_
_entity_poly.entity_id
_entity_poly.type
_entity_poly.pdbx_seq_one_letter_code
_entity_poly.pdbx_strand_id
1 'polypeptide(L)'
;MPLMEAMACDFCQEIFTVNLEIQQIKMPSRQPPLTWRWNGFSWTEGQLEGVELGWGYGLAAAVFVILPTTLIGIVAYYFPADLKEPITWTPYIWTVLTFLSHLSIIVWIVIEIYQIPVAAYLRAIARWRNRGMER
;
A
#
# COMPACT_ATOMS: atom_id res chain seq x y z
N MET A 1 -4.57 32.73 -19.78
CA MET A 1 -4.51 31.54 -18.91
C MET A 1 -3.80 31.97 -17.64
N PRO A 2 -4.44 31.94 -16.45
CA PRO A 2 -3.75 32.36 -15.23
C PRO A 2 -2.65 31.33 -14.90
N LEU A 3 -1.44 31.82 -14.64
CA LEU A 3 -0.32 31.01 -14.15
C LEU A 3 -0.69 30.50 -12.75
N MET A 4 -0.84 29.18 -12.62
CA MET A 4 -0.97 28.54 -11.31
C MET A 4 0.42 28.45 -10.70
N GLU A 5 0.59 28.88 -9.44
CA GLU A 5 1.89 28.80 -8.77
C GLU A 5 2.23 27.33 -8.44
N ALA A 6 3.47 26.95 -8.76
CA ALA A 6 4.01 25.62 -8.47
C ALA A 6 5.13 25.74 -7.44
N MET A 7 5.13 24.85 -6.46
CA MET A 7 6.17 24.76 -5.43
C MET A 7 6.84 23.39 -5.53
N ALA A 8 8.16 23.34 -5.39
CA ALA A 8 8.92 22.09 -5.43
C ALA A 8 9.51 21.78 -4.06
N CYS A 9 9.45 20.51 -3.64
CA CYS A 9 10.14 20.04 -2.46
C CYS A 9 11.45 19.37 -2.85
N ASP A 10 12.59 19.96 -2.50
CA ASP A 10 13.93 19.41 -2.79
C ASP A 10 14.16 18.06 -2.10
N PHE A 11 13.51 17.84 -0.95
CA PHE A 11 13.61 16.58 -0.23
C PHE A 11 12.80 15.45 -0.87
N CYS A 12 11.57 15.74 -1.30
CA CYS A 12 10.70 14.76 -1.94
C CYS A 12 10.97 14.62 -3.45
N GLN A 13 11.75 15.54 -4.04
CA GLN A 13 11.98 15.65 -5.49
C GLN A 13 10.66 15.69 -6.26
N GLU A 14 9.69 16.43 -5.73
CA GLU A 14 8.32 16.45 -6.23
C GLU A 14 7.80 17.87 -6.41
N ILE A 15 7.01 18.07 -7.47
CA ILE A 15 6.34 19.33 -7.78
C ILE A 15 4.92 19.27 -7.22
N PHE A 16 4.55 20.27 -6.45
CA PHE A 16 3.20 20.47 -5.97
C PHE A 16 2.57 21.65 -6.70
N THR A 17 1.29 21.50 -7.02
CA THR A 17 0.49 22.57 -7.61
C THR A 17 -0.31 23.24 -6.49
N VAL A 18 -0.19 24.56 -6.41
CA VAL A 18 -0.83 25.36 -5.35
C VAL A 18 -1.99 26.12 -5.97
N ASN A 19 -3.15 26.07 -5.33
CA ASN A 19 -4.25 26.95 -5.65
C ASN A 19 -4.59 27.76 -4.39
N LEU A 20 -4.22 29.03 -4.44
CA LEU A 20 -4.34 29.99 -3.35
C LEU A 20 -5.80 30.41 -3.11
N GLU A 21 -6.64 30.42 -4.14
CA GLU A 21 -8.05 30.82 -4.03
C GLU A 21 -8.85 29.88 -3.13
N ILE A 22 -8.60 28.57 -3.25
CA ILE A 22 -9.25 27.56 -2.42
C ILE A 22 -8.31 26.94 -1.37
N GLN A 23 -7.16 27.59 -1.16
CA GLN A 23 -6.13 27.24 -0.15
C GLN A 23 -5.80 25.74 -0.13
N GLN A 24 -5.54 25.19 -1.32
CA GLN A 24 -5.23 23.78 -1.51
C GLN A 24 -3.84 23.58 -2.12
N ILE A 25 -3.21 22.48 -1.74
CA ILE A 25 -1.98 21.96 -2.34
C ILE A 25 -2.30 20.60 -2.93
N LYS A 26 -1.95 20.36 -4.20
CA LYS A 26 -2.13 19.06 -4.86
C LYS A 26 -0.80 18.51 -5.36
N MET A 27 -0.57 17.22 -5.14
CA MET A 27 0.56 16.48 -5.68
C MET A 27 0.13 15.73 -6.96
N PRO A 28 0.42 16.25 -8.17
CA PRO A 28 -0.05 15.70 -9.44
C PRO A 28 0.65 14.41 -9.88
N SER A 29 1.83 14.10 -9.34
CA SER A 29 2.57 12.88 -9.73
C SER A 29 1.94 11.59 -9.23
N ARG A 30 1.03 11.67 -8.24
CA ARG A 30 0.33 10.52 -7.67
C ARG A 30 -1.06 10.37 -8.30
N GLN A 31 -1.46 9.12 -8.56
CA GLN A 31 -2.83 8.77 -8.91
C GLN A 31 -3.39 7.80 -7.85
N PRO A 32 -4.46 8.16 -7.12
CA PRO A 32 -5.17 9.45 -7.13
C PRO A 32 -4.31 10.61 -6.55
N PRO A 33 -4.54 11.86 -6.99
CA PRO A 33 -3.75 13.01 -6.56
C PRO A 33 -4.01 13.27 -5.08
N LEU A 34 -2.93 13.32 -4.29
CA LEU A 34 -3.03 13.64 -2.88
C LEU A 34 -3.24 15.15 -2.74
N THR A 35 -4.32 15.55 -2.08
CA THR A 35 -4.66 16.96 -1.89
C THR A 35 -4.61 17.29 -0.40
N TRP A 36 -4.21 18.50 -0.06
CA TRP A 36 -4.30 19.03 1.30
C TRP A 36 -4.99 20.38 1.23
N ARG A 37 -5.96 20.59 2.12
CA ARG A 37 -6.68 21.86 2.23
C ARG A 37 -6.37 22.49 3.57
N TRP A 38 -6.06 23.78 3.54
CA TRP A 38 -5.94 24.60 4.74
C TRP A 38 -7.33 25.04 5.21
N ASN A 39 -7.67 24.77 6.47
CA ASN A 39 -8.96 25.16 7.06
C ASN A 39 -8.88 26.47 7.89
N GLY A 40 -7.74 27.16 7.87
CA GLY A 40 -7.47 28.35 8.70
C GLY A 40 -6.61 28.05 9.94
N PHE A 41 -6.67 26.83 10.48
CA PHE A 41 -5.93 26.42 11.69
C PHE A 41 -4.96 25.26 11.45
N SER A 42 -5.35 24.29 10.62
CA SER A 42 -4.59 23.09 10.34
C SER A 42 -4.67 22.69 8.87
N TRP A 43 -3.63 21.99 8.42
CA TRP A 43 -3.65 21.26 7.16
C TRP A 43 -4.51 20.02 7.36
N THR A 44 -5.63 19.97 6.64
CA THR A 44 -6.46 18.77 6.56
C THR A 44 -6.11 18.02 5.28
N GLU A 45 -5.87 16.71 5.40
CA GLU A 45 -5.70 15.85 4.24
C GLU A 45 -7.01 15.86 3.44
N GLY A 46 -6.93 16.44 2.26
CA GLY A 46 -8.02 16.47 1.30
C GLY A 46 -8.16 15.06 0.77
N GLN A 47 -9.27 14.44 1.18
CA GLN A 47 -9.83 13.16 0.76
C GLN A 47 -9.16 12.61 -0.51
N LEU A 48 -8.55 11.41 -0.43
CA LEU A 48 -8.10 10.67 -1.62
C LEU A 48 -9.32 10.51 -2.53
N GLU A 49 -9.39 11.34 -3.56
CA GLU A 49 -10.50 11.39 -4.51
C GLU A 49 -10.53 10.04 -5.26
N GLY A 50 -11.43 9.14 -4.86
CA GLY A 50 -11.61 7.82 -5.47
C GLY A 50 -11.08 6.61 -4.69
N VAL A 51 -10.48 6.79 -3.51
CA VAL A 51 -10.12 5.67 -2.62
C VAL A 51 -10.73 5.91 -1.24
N GLU A 52 -12.06 5.80 -1.18
CA GLU A 52 -12.66 5.34 0.06
C GLU A 52 -12.23 3.88 0.21
N LEU A 53 -11.13 3.63 0.94
CA LEU A 53 -10.79 2.32 1.47
C LEU A 53 -11.88 1.91 2.48
N GLY A 54 -13.08 1.68 1.94
CA GLY A 54 -14.22 1.21 2.68
C GLY A 54 -13.98 -0.20 3.16
N TRP A 55 -14.75 -0.59 4.18
CA TRP A 55 -14.78 -1.95 4.70
C TRP A 55 -14.91 -3.03 3.62
N GLY A 56 -15.51 -2.71 2.47
CA GLY A 56 -15.62 -3.61 1.31
C GLY A 56 -14.28 -4.10 0.75
N TYR A 57 -13.27 -3.23 0.67
CA TYR A 57 -11.94 -3.64 0.16
C TYR A 57 -11.22 -4.57 1.14
N GLY A 58 -11.32 -4.28 2.44
CA GLY A 58 -10.77 -5.16 3.49
C GLY A 58 -11.44 -6.54 3.48
N LEU A 59 -12.77 -6.57 3.33
CA LEU A 59 -13.51 -7.83 3.23
C LEU A 59 -13.14 -8.61 1.97
N ALA A 60 -13.05 -7.95 0.82
CA ALA A 60 -12.65 -8.59 -0.43
C ALA A 60 -11.24 -9.19 -0.36
N ALA A 61 -10.28 -8.46 0.23
CA ALA A 61 -8.92 -8.96 0.44
C ALA A 61 -8.90 -10.17 1.39
N ALA A 62 -9.67 -10.12 2.49
CA ALA A 62 -9.78 -11.24 3.42
C ALA A 62 -10.37 -12.48 2.73
N VAL A 63 -11.45 -12.32 1.96
CA VAL A 63 -12.07 -13.40 1.19
C VAL A 63 -11.11 -13.96 0.15
N PHE A 64 -10.37 -13.10 -0.56
CA PHE A 64 -9.40 -13.51 -1.57
C PHE A 64 -8.26 -14.37 -0.99
N VAL A 65 -7.85 -14.15 0.25
CA VAL A 65 -6.82 -14.96 0.92
C VAL A 65 -7.42 -16.21 1.56
N ILE A 66 -8.55 -16.07 2.27
CA ILE A 66 -9.13 -17.15 3.09
C ILE A 66 -9.83 -18.20 2.23
N LEU A 67 -10.60 -17.81 1.23
CA LEU A 67 -11.40 -18.73 0.41
C LEU A 67 -10.54 -19.79 -0.31
N PRO A 68 -9.50 -19.44 -1.10
CA PRO A 68 -8.69 -20.46 -1.77
C PRO A 68 -7.90 -21.32 -0.77
N THR A 69 -7.39 -20.72 0.31
CA THR A 69 -6.64 -21.45 1.34
C THR A 69 -7.52 -22.47 2.07
N THR A 70 -8.74 -22.07 2.45
CA THR A 70 -9.70 -22.96 3.13
C THR A 70 -10.20 -24.06 2.20
N LEU A 71 -10.47 -23.76 0.93
CA LEU A 71 -10.90 -24.76 -0.04
C LEU A 71 -9.85 -25.86 -0.22
N ILE A 72 -8.57 -25.49 -0.36
CA ILE A 72 -7.48 -26.45 -0.47
C ILE A 72 -7.24 -27.19 0.86
N GLY A 73 -7.30 -26.50 1.99
CA GLY A 73 -7.18 -27.12 3.30
C GLY A 73 -8.28 -28.14 3.60
N ILE A 74 -9.52 -27.87 3.18
CA ILE A 74 -10.64 -28.81 3.27
C ILE A 74 -10.37 -30.06 2.43
N VAL A 75 -9.88 -29.90 1.21
CA VAL A 75 -9.51 -31.05 0.35
C VAL A 75 -8.39 -31.88 1.00
N ALA A 76 -7.37 -31.23 1.54
CA ALA A 76 -6.28 -31.90 2.26
C ALA A 76 -6.77 -32.66 3.52
N TYR A 77 -7.80 -32.15 4.19
CA TYR A 77 -8.38 -32.77 5.38
C TYR A 77 -9.26 -34.00 5.04
N TYR A 78 -10.13 -33.88 4.03
CA TYR A 78 -11.03 -34.98 3.64
C TYR A 78 -10.33 -36.09 2.85
N PHE A 79 -9.26 -35.77 2.12
CA PHE A 79 -8.47 -36.72 1.35
C PHE A 79 -7.03 -36.75 1.90
N PRO A 80 -6.81 -37.31 3.10
CA PRO A 80 -5.48 -37.43 3.66
C PRO A 80 -4.63 -38.35 2.79
N ALA A 81 -3.38 -37.95 2.53
CA ALA A 81 -2.44 -38.78 1.78
C ALA A 81 -2.07 -40.04 2.57
N ASP A 82 -2.03 -41.19 1.89
CA ASP A 82 -1.66 -42.47 2.50
C ASP A 82 -0.20 -42.43 2.97
N LEU A 83 0.04 -42.72 4.26
CA LEU A 83 1.37 -42.59 4.89
C LEU A 83 2.43 -43.49 4.25
N LYS A 84 2.04 -44.46 3.43
CA LYS A 84 2.96 -45.36 2.72
C LYS A 84 3.57 -44.75 1.47
N GLU A 85 3.04 -43.63 0.97
CA GLU A 85 3.57 -42.97 -0.22
C GLU A 85 4.60 -41.88 0.13
N PRO A 86 5.67 -41.73 -0.68
CA PRO A 86 6.73 -40.75 -0.40
C PRO A 86 6.28 -39.27 -0.50
N ILE A 87 5.08 -38.99 -1.00
CA ILE A 87 4.60 -37.64 -1.35
C ILE A 87 3.37 -37.25 -0.49
N THR A 88 3.42 -37.55 0.80
CA THR A 88 2.31 -37.27 1.75
C THR A 88 2.16 -35.81 2.16
N TRP A 89 3.23 -35.04 2.03
CA TRP A 89 3.38 -33.64 2.45
C TRP A 89 2.88 -32.62 1.42
N THR A 90 2.66 -33.02 0.16
CA THR A 90 2.20 -32.15 -0.93
C THR A 90 0.93 -31.35 -0.63
N PRO A 91 -0.17 -31.96 -0.15
CA PRO A 91 -1.40 -31.20 0.13
C PRO A 91 -1.20 -30.10 1.20
N TYR A 92 -0.33 -30.37 2.19
CA TYR A 92 -0.01 -29.39 3.24
C TYR A 92 0.84 -28.24 2.71
N ILE A 93 1.89 -28.54 1.93
CA ILE A 93 2.72 -27.52 1.28
C ILE A 93 1.88 -26.66 0.35
N TRP A 94 1.01 -27.29 -0.44
CA TRP A 94 0.18 -26.58 -1.41
C TRP A 94 -0.80 -25.60 -0.73
N THR A 95 -1.34 -25.98 0.43
CA THR A 95 -2.18 -25.11 1.25
C THR A 95 -1.40 -23.87 1.72
N VAL A 96 -0.19 -24.07 2.25
CA VAL A 96 0.67 -22.96 2.72
C VAL A 96 1.12 -22.06 1.57
N LEU A 97 1.52 -22.66 0.45
CA LEU A 97 1.94 -21.92 -0.74
C LEU A 97 0.78 -21.06 -1.27
N THR A 98 -0.43 -21.63 -1.32
CA THR A 98 -1.63 -20.90 -1.75
C THR A 98 -1.87 -19.68 -0.87
N PHE A 99 -1.83 -19.84 0.46
CA PHE A 99 -1.94 -18.71 1.38
C PHE A 99 -0.91 -17.62 1.10
N LEU A 100 0.37 -18.00 1.01
CA LEU A 100 1.48 -17.06 0.80
C LEU A 100 1.39 -16.35 -0.55
N SER A 101 1.01 -17.04 -1.63
CA SER A 101 0.83 -16.44 -2.95
C SER A 101 -0.30 -15.41 -2.94
N HIS A 102 -1.47 -15.73 -2.37
CA HIS A 102 -2.59 -14.79 -2.32
C HIS A 102 -2.29 -13.59 -1.41
N LEU A 103 -1.65 -13.83 -0.27
CA LEU A 103 -1.17 -12.77 0.62
C LEU A 103 -0.19 -11.85 -0.12
N SER A 104 0.75 -12.42 -0.89
CA SER A 104 1.76 -11.65 -1.62
C SER A 104 1.14 -10.73 -2.67
N ILE A 105 0.09 -11.18 -3.37
CA ILE A 105 -0.67 -10.36 -4.32
C ILE A 105 -1.29 -9.15 -3.59
N ILE A 106 -1.94 -9.38 -2.45
CA ILE A 106 -2.54 -8.29 -1.66
C ILE A 106 -1.46 -7.31 -1.18
N VAL A 107 -0.35 -7.80 -0.63
CA VAL A 107 0.77 -6.97 -0.17
C VAL A 107 1.35 -6.16 -1.33
N TRP A 108 1.52 -6.77 -2.50
CA TRP A 108 2.00 -6.08 -3.70
C TRP A 108 1.06 -4.93 -4.11
N ILE A 109 -0.25 -5.21 -4.17
CA ILE A 109 -1.26 -4.19 -4.50
C ILE A 109 -1.24 -3.05 -3.49
N VAL A 110 -1.10 -3.34 -2.19
CA VAL A 110 -0.99 -2.32 -1.15
C VAL A 110 0.25 -1.45 -1.38
N ILE A 111 1.41 -2.05 -1.69
CA ILE A 111 2.63 -1.30 -1.98
C ILE A 111 2.43 -0.38 -3.20
N GLU A 112 1.80 -0.89 -4.26
CA GLU A 112 1.54 -0.15 -5.49
C GLU A 112 0.53 1.00 -5.28
N ILE A 113 -0.59 0.75 -4.58
CA ILE A 113 -1.62 1.77 -4.30
C ILE A 113 -1.08 2.86 -3.37
N TYR A 114 -0.34 2.44 -2.34
CA TYR A 114 0.22 3.41 -1.40
C TYR A 114 1.42 4.15 -1.97
N GLN A 115 1.93 3.79 -3.17
CA GLN A 115 3.12 4.36 -3.82
C GLN A 115 4.15 4.76 -2.76
N ILE A 116 4.37 3.88 -1.76
CA ILE A 116 5.12 4.27 -0.56
C ILE A 116 6.50 4.63 -1.10
N PRO A 117 6.96 5.89 -0.98
CA PRO A 117 8.25 6.27 -1.51
C PRO A 117 9.29 5.74 -0.51
N VAL A 118 9.44 4.41 -0.45
CA VAL A 118 10.32 3.69 0.46
C VAL A 118 11.74 4.24 0.30
N ALA A 119 12.12 4.58 -0.93
CA ALA A 119 13.37 5.28 -1.22
C ALA A 119 13.46 6.66 -0.52
N ALA A 120 12.41 7.48 -0.54
CA ALA A 120 12.40 8.77 0.16
C ALA A 120 12.43 8.59 1.69
N TYR A 121 11.70 7.61 2.21
CA TYR A 121 11.74 7.25 3.64
C TYR A 121 13.13 6.78 4.08
N LEU A 122 13.76 5.89 3.31
CA LEU A 122 15.13 5.43 3.57
C LEU A 122 16.15 6.56 3.46
N ARG A 123 15.99 7.49 2.49
CA ARG A 123 16.81 8.71 2.40
C ARG A 123 16.60 9.61 3.63
N ALA A 124 15.36 9.75 4.12
CA ALA A 124 15.04 10.51 5.33
C ALA A 124 15.81 9.97 6.54
N ILE A 125 15.75 8.65 6.73
CA ILE A 125 16.41 7.95 7.82
C ILE A 125 17.92 8.00 7.70
N ALA A 126 18.47 7.81 6.50
CA ALA A 126 19.90 7.92 6.27
C ALA A 126 20.42 9.34 6.60
N ARG A 127 19.68 10.38 6.20
CA ARG A 127 20.01 11.78 6.51
C ARG A 127 19.88 12.08 8.00
N TRP A 128 18.85 11.57 8.65
CA TRP A 128 18.66 11.69 10.11
C TRP A 128 19.80 11.01 10.88
N ARG A 129 20.16 9.78 10.48
CA ARG A 129 21.28 9.02 11.07
C ARG A 129 22.61 9.75 10.89
N ASN A 130 22.89 10.28 9.71
CA ASN A 130 24.13 11.03 9.47
C ASN A 130 24.21 12.32 10.32
N ARG A 131 23.11 13.08 10.45
CA ARG A 131 23.06 14.24 11.36
C ARG A 131 23.20 13.87 12.84
N GLY A 132 22.78 12.66 13.22
CA GLY A 132 22.94 12.15 14.57
C GLY A 132 24.37 11.76 14.93
N MET A 133 25.24 11.50 13.94
CA MET A 133 26.66 11.19 14.15
C MET A 133 27.59 12.42 14.09
N GLU A 134 27.07 13.58 13.70
CA GLU A 134 27.80 14.86 13.65
C GLU A 134 27.63 15.71 14.94
N ARG A 135 26.96 15.18 15.97
CA ARG A 135 26.88 15.77 17.32
C ARG A 135 27.60 14.89 18.32
#